data_AF-A0AA35ZER4-F1
#
_entry.id   AF-A0AA35ZER4-F1
#
_cell.length_a   1.000
_cell.length_b   1.000
_cell.length_c   1.000
_cell.angle_alpha   90.00
_cell.angle_beta   90.00
_cell.angle_gamma   90.00
#
_symmetry.space_group_name_H-M   'P 1'
#
loop_
_entity.id
_entity.type
_entity.pdbx_description
1 polymer ?
#
loop_
_entity_poly.entity_id
_entity_poly.type
_entity_poly.pdbx_seq_one_letter_code
_entity_poly.pdbx_strand_id
1 'polypeptide(L)'
;MEASKFVTEKKKDERRFTGGYIKLHSTRMYIKKTGNKASQNLIPLFVGSVGLIFTKGDLKEVSEEVAKYKVEAPMHVRLVAPMDTVVPPDNTSLDPSHTSFF
;
A
#
# COMPACT_ATOMS: atom_id res chain seq x y z
N MET A 1 -17.80 -11.62 -16.94
CA MET A 1 -17.45 -10.37 -17.67
C MET A 1 -17.71 -9.09 -16.86
N GLU A 2 -18.38 -9.15 -15.70
CA GLU A 2 -18.65 -7.97 -14.85
C GLU A 2 -17.54 -7.63 -13.84
N ALA A 3 -16.82 -8.63 -13.32
CA ALA A 3 -15.73 -8.39 -12.36
C ALA A 3 -14.60 -7.54 -12.94
N SER A 4 -14.33 -7.66 -14.25
CA SER A 4 -13.30 -6.89 -14.94
C SER A 4 -13.67 -5.41 -15.07
N LYS A 5 -14.96 -5.08 -15.19
CA LYS A 5 -15.43 -3.69 -15.30
C LYS A 5 -15.40 -2.95 -13.97
N PHE A 6 -15.72 -3.62 -12.87
CA PHE A 6 -15.67 -3.05 -11.51
C PHE A 6 -14.25 -2.65 -11.09
N VAL A 7 -13.25 -3.47 -11.45
CA VAL A 7 -11.83 -3.16 -11.19
C VAL A 7 -11.37 -1.95 -12.02
N THR A 8 -11.89 -1.78 -13.24
CA THR A 8 -11.52 -0.65 -14.11
C THR A 8 -12.20 0.67 -13.74
N GLU A 9 -13.42 0.66 -13.20
CA GLU A 9 -14.09 1.88 -12.75
C GLU A 9 -13.48 2.44 -11.46
N LYS A 10 -13.10 1.57 -10.51
CA LYS A 10 -12.33 1.97 -9.31
C LYS A 10 -10.96 2.56 -9.62
N LYS A 11 -10.40 2.27 -10.81
CA LYS A 11 -9.09 2.77 -11.26
C LYS A 11 -9.13 4.21 -11.78
N LYS A 12 -10.32 4.77 -12.06
CA LYS A 12 -10.48 6.09 -12.69
C LYS A 12 -10.52 7.26 -11.68
N ASP A 13 -10.94 7.00 -10.44
CA ASP A 13 -10.97 8.00 -9.36
C ASP A 13 -9.67 8.09 -8.53
N GLU A 14 -8.66 7.28 -8.89
CA GLU A 14 -7.30 7.43 -8.41
C GLU A 14 -6.63 8.64 -9.08
N ARG A 15 -7.08 9.86 -8.73
CA ARG A 15 -6.26 11.05 -8.91
C ARG A 15 -5.03 10.90 -8.02
N ARG A 16 -4.00 10.27 -8.58
CA ARG A 16 -2.66 10.19 -8.00
C ARG A 16 -2.15 11.61 -7.81
N PHE A 17 -2.37 12.16 -6.63
CA PHE A 17 -1.61 13.30 -6.13
C PHE A 17 -0.18 12.82 -5.87
N THR A 18 0.61 12.77 -6.92
CA THR A 18 2.03 12.43 -6.91
C THR A 18 2.80 13.60 -6.30
N GLY A 19 3.00 13.55 -4.98
CA GLY A 19 3.78 14.54 -4.26
C GLY A 19 3.39 14.57 -2.79
N GLY A 20 4.15 13.88 -1.93
CA GLY A 20 3.89 13.79 -0.49
C GLY A 20 3.68 15.15 0.19
N TYR A 21 4.35 16.19 -0.31
CA TYR A 21 4.23 17.56 0.20
C TYR A 21 2.89 18.25 -0.12
N ILE A 22 2.24 17.92 -1.25
CA ILE A 22 0.98 18.56 -1.68
C ILE A 22 -0.19 18.05 -0.83
N LYS A 23 -0.14 16.78 -0.42
CA LYS A 23 -1.17 16.15 0.43
C LYS A 23 -1.21 16.78 1.82
N LEU A 24 -0.07 16.86 2.51
CA LEU A 24 0.04 17.44 3.86
C LEU A 24 -0.37 18.91 3.90
N HIS A 25 0.03 19.70 2.89
CA HIS A 25 -0.29 21.12 2.84
C HIS A 25 -1.80 21.37 2.67
N SER A 26 -2.45 20.67 1.74
CA SER A 26 -3.89 20.83 1.49
C SER A 26 -4.74 20.39 2.68
N THR A 27 -4.42 19.27 3.32
CA THR A 27 -5.10 18.81 4.54
C THR A 27 -4.90 19.80 5.69
N ARG A 28 -3.69 20.33 5.88
CA ARG A 28 -3.41 21.34 6.91
C ARG A 28 -4.17 22.64 6.68
N MET A 29 -4.32 23.07 5.42
CA MET A 29 -5.14 24.22 5.06
C MET A 29 -6.63 24.00 5.34
N TYR A 30 -7.14 22.81 5.02
CA TYR A 30 -8.53 22.43 5.30
C TYR A 30 -8.82 22.45 6.81
N ILE A 31 -7.95 21.84 7.62
CA ILE A 31 -8.09 21.80 9.08
C ILE A 31 -8.15 23.20 9.69
N LYS A 32 -7.31 24.13 9.21
CA LYS A 32 -7.32 25.52 9.67
C LYS A 32 -8.64 26.24 9.38
N LYS A 33 -9.31 25.91 8.26
CA LYS A 33 -10.59 26.51 7.86
C LYS A 33 -11.77 25.91 8.62
N THR A 34 -11.78 24.60 8.82
CA THR A 34 -12.93 23.88 9.39
C THR A 34 -12.85 23.73 10.91
N GLY A 35 -11.68 23.94 11.52
CA GLY A 35 -11.48 23.87 12.98
C GLY A 35 -11.64 22.46 13.57
N ASN A 36 -11.74 21.43 12.74
CA ASN A 36 -12.00 20.06 13.18
C ASN A 36 -10.73 19.43 13.77
N LYS A 37 -10.74 19.20 15.10
CA LYS A 37 -9.59 18.66 15.85
C LYS A 37 -9.28 17.20 15.51
N ALA A 38 -10.28 16.41 15.13
CA ALA A 38 -10.09 14.98 14.80
C ALA A 38 -9.14 14.79 13.61
N SER A 39 -9.18 15.72 12.64
CA SER A 39 -8.33 15.68 11.45
C SER A 39 -6.87 16.06 11.72
N GLN A 40 -6.55 16.72 12.84
CA GLN A 40 -5.17 17.05 13.22
C GLN A 40 -4.35 15.80 13.53
N ASN A 41 -4.99 14.79 14.12
CA ASN A 41 -4.37 13.52 14.46
C ASN A 41 -3.99 12.68 13.22
N LEU A 42 -4.52 13.02 12.04
CA LEU A 42 -4.19 12.35 10.78
C LEU A 42 -2.83 12.81 10.22
N ILE A 43 -2.40 14.04 10.53
CA ILE A 43 -1.15 14.63 10.02
C ILE A 43 0.08 13.75 10.32
N PRO A 44 0.31 13.26 11.57
CA PRO A 44 1.46 12.42 11.86
C PRO A 44 1.42 11.03 11.19
N LEU A 45 0.25 10.58 10.71
CA LEU A 45 0.10 9.25 10.09
C LEU A 45 0.50 9.22 8.60
N PHE A 46 0.69 10.39 7.97
CA PHE A 46 1.14 10.48 6.58
C PHE A 46 2.67 10.34 6.48
N VAL A 47 3.18 9.12 6.70
CA VAL A 47 4.60 8.81 6.54
C VAL A 47 4.82 7.97 5.29
N GLY A 48 5.60 8.48 4.33
CA GLY A 48 5.92 7.77 3.09
C GLY A 48 4.77 7.72 2.08
N SER A 49 4.59 6.57 1.43
CA SER A 49 3.58 6.38 0.38
C SER A 49 2.23 5.92 0.95
N VAL A 50 1.50 6.84 1.57
CA VAL A 50 0.18 6.56 2.17
C VAL A 50 -0.95 7.02 1.25
N GLY A 51 -2.01 6.20 1.18
CA GLY A 51 -3.29 6.49 0.53
C GLY A 51 -4.42 6.58 1.56
N LEU A 52 -5.44 7.39 1.29
CA LEU A 52 -6.66 7.46 2.09
C LEU A 52 -7.74 6.63 1.41
N ILE A 53 -8.39 5.76 2.17
CA ILE A 53 -9.53 4.98 1.72
C ILE A 53 -10.77 5.54 2.41
N PHE A 54 -11.73 6.05 1.63
CA PHE A 54 -13.02 6.50 2.13
C PHE A 54 -14.06 5.43 1.81
N THR A 55 -14.66 4.87 2.85
CA THR A 55 -15.71 3.86 2.72
C THR A 55 -16.96 4.31 3.44
N LYS A 56 -18.12 3.92 2.92
CA LYS A 56 -19.43 4.15 3.55
C LYS A 56 -19.86 2.98 4.46
N GLY A 57 -19.21 1.82 4.33
CA GLY A 57 -19.48 0.60 5.09
C GLY A 57 -18.55 0.41 6.30
N ASP A 58 -18.70 -0.74 6.96
CA ASP A 58 -17.96 -1.10 8.17
C ASP A 58 -16.46 -1.30 7.93
N LEU A 59 -15.64 -0.86 8.91
CA LEU A 59 -14.18 -0.91 8.82
C LEU A 59 -13.62 -2.34 8.77
N LYS A 60 -14.32 -3.32 9.34
CA LYS A 60 -13.87 -4.72 9.38
C LYS A 60 -13.88 -5.36 8.00
N GLU A 61 -14.99 -5.21 7.27
CA GLU A 61 -15.17 -5.78 5.93
C GLU A 61 -14.12 -5.22 4.96
N VAL A 62 -13.88 -3.91 5.00
CA VAL A 62 -12.89 -3.24 4.14
C VAL A 62 -11.47 -3.75 4.42
N SER A 63 -11.13 -3.97 5.69
CA SER A 63 -9.81 -4.51 6.06
C SER A 63 -9.64 -5.94 5.54
N GLU A 64 -10.69 -6.75 5.60
CA GLU A 64 -10.66 -8.13 5.10
C GLU A 64 -10.57 -8.18 3.57
N GLU A 65 -11.31 -7.32 2.87
CA GLU A 65 -11.23 -7.20 1.41
C GLU A 65 -9.82 -6.78 0.96
N VAL A 66 -9.23 -5.76 1.58
CA VAL A 66 -7.87 -5.30 1.23
C VAL A 66 -6.84 -6.40 1.50
N ALA A 67 -6.99 -7.16 2.58
CA ALA A 67 -6.10 -8.28 2.89
C ALA A 67 -6.22 -9.42 1.85
N LYS A 68 -7.43 -9.71 1.34
CA LYS A 68 -7.68 -10.75 0.32
C LYS A 68 -6.99 -10.44 -1.01
N TYR A 69 -6.92 -9.16 -1.40
CA TYR A 69 -6.35 -8.75 -2.69
C TYR A 69 -4.87 -8.36 -2.61
N LYS A 70 -4.13 -8.83 -1.60
CA LYS A 70 -2.69 -8.61 -1.51
C LYS A 70 -1.98 -9.44 -2.58
N VAL A 71 -1.41 -8.76 -3.57
CA VAL A 71 -0.61 -9.39 -4.62
C VAL A 71 0.76 -9.73 -4.05
N GLU A 72 1.18 -10.98 -4.21
CA GLU A 72 2.53 -11.41 -3.91
C GLU A 72 3.50 -10.78 -4.91
N ALA A 73 4.51 -10.10 -4.39
CA ALA A 73 5.54 -9.45 -5.19
C ALA A 73 6.92 -9.87 -4.67
N PRO A 74 7.90 -10.04 -5.57
CA PRO A 74 9.27 -10.29 -5.16
C PRO A 74 9.80 -9.10 -4.35
N MET A 75 10.67 -9.39 -3.38
CA MET A 75 11.26 -8.35 -2.55
C MET A 75 12.26 -7.50 -3.33
N HIS A 76 12.23 -6.19 -3.13
CA HIS A 76 13.24 -5.30 -3.69
C HIS A 76 14.49 -5.26 -2.80
N VAL A 77 15.67 -5.23 -3.43
CA VAL A 77 16.96 -5.12 -2.75
C VAL A 77 16.99 -3.84 -1.90
N ARG A 78 17.61 -3.91 -0.72
CA ARG A 78 17.76 -2.80 0.26
C ARG A 78 16.49 -2.42 1.03
N LEU A 79 15.42 -3.22 0.98
CA LEU A 79 14.28 -3.10 1.90
C LEU A 79 14.38 -4.13 3.03
N VAL A 80 13.80 -3.80 4.18
CA VAL A 80 13.64 -4.75 5.30
C VAL A 80 12.50 -5.71 4.94
N ALA A 81 12.75 -7.01 5.13
CA ALA A 81 11.74 -8.04 4.92
C ALA A 81 10.54 -7.85 5.85
N PRO A 82 9.30 -7.82 5.32
CA PRO A 82 8.10 -7.67 6.13
C PRO A 82 7.68 -8.96 6.86
N MET A 83 8.20 -10.12 6.42
CA MET A 83 7.94 -11.46 6.95
C MET A 83 9.22 -12.29 6.78
N ASP A 84 9.36 -13.35 7.57
CA ASP A 84 10.49 -14.28 7.45
C ASP A 84 10.52 -14.98 6.09
N THR A 85 11.65 -14.86 5.40
CA THR A 85 11.91 -15.53 4.13
C THR A 85 12.66 -16.83 4.39
N VAL A 86 12.01 -17.97 4.16
CA VAL A 86 12.62 -19.31 4.30
C VAL A 86 12.79 -19.93 2.92
N VAL A 87 13.98 -20.46 2.65
CA VAL A 87 14.26 -21.24 1.43
C VAL A 87 13.99 -22.72 1.75
N PRO A 88 13.09 -23.41 1.04
CA PRO A 88 12.86 -24.83 1.24
C PRO A 88 14.08 -25.65 0.79
N PRO A 89 14.37 -26.80 1.43
CA PRO A 89 15.42 -27.70 0.99
C PRO A 89 14.98 -28.39 -0.30
N ASP A 90 15.53 -27.98 -1.45
CA ASP A 90 15.29 -28.61 -2.75
C ASP A 90 16.49 -28.43 -3.70
N ASN A 91 16.57 -29.22 -4.77
CA ASN A 91 17.64 -29.11 -5.75
C ASN A 91 17.43 -27.87 -6.66
N THR A 92 18.33 -26.90 -6.58
CA THR A 92 18.19 -25.61 -7.29
C THR A 92 18.31 -25.69 -8.82
N SER A 93 18.71 -26.84 -9.38
CA SER A 93 18.91 -27.07 -10.83
C SER A 93 19.88 -26.09 -11.53
N LEU A 94 20.64 -25.32 -10.76
CA LEU A 94 21.63 -24.35 -11.26
C LEU A 94 22.99 -25.02 -11.51
N ASP A 95 23.71 -24.52 -12.52
CA ASP A 95 25.06 -24.99 -12.85
C ASP A 95 26.02 -24.78 -11.67
N PRO A 96 26.88 -25.78 -11.33
CA PRO A 96 27.73 -25.75 -10.13
C PRO A 96 28.75 -24.61 -10.11
N SER A 97 28.96 -23.91 -11.23
CA SER A 97 29.95 -22.82 -11.35
C SER A 97 29.65 -21.59 -10.48
N HIS A 98 28.40 -21.39 -10.04
CA HIS A 98 27.97 -20.19 -9.29
C HIS A 98 27.29 -20.53 -7.96
N THR A 99 27.99 -21.29 -7.10
CA THR A 99 27.49 -21.67 -5.77
C THR A 99 27.91 -20.72 -4.65
N SER A 100 28.82 -19.77 -4.89
CA SER A 100 29.40 -18.91 -3.84
C SER A 100 28.45 -17.85 -3.26
N PHE A 101 27.31 -17.59 -3.89
CA PHE A 101 26.35 -16.55 -3.48
C PHE A 101 25.23 -17.05 -2.57
N PHE A 102 25.03 -18.38 -2.51
CA PHE A 102 24.05 -19.04 -1.64
C PHE A 102 24.73 -19.51 -0.36
#